data_AF-A0A834Y562-F1
#
_entry.id   AF-A0A834Y562-F1
#
_cell.length_a   1.000
_cell.length_b   1.000
_cell.length_c   1.000
_cell.angle_alpha   90.00
_cell.angle_beta   90.00
_cell.angle_gamma   90.00
#
_symmetry.space_group_name_H-M   'P 1'
#
loop_
_entity.id
_entity.type
_entity.pdbx_description
1 polymer ?
#
loop_
_entity_poly.entity_id
_entity_poly.type
_entity_poly.pdbx_seq_one_letter_code
_entity_poly.pdbx_strand_id
1 'polypeptide(L)'
;MLPFLFHWWGSYFMLYFYWQCFPMEAPSLISNTLQKLILICLSGGDDRDPSKTAVKASSAAILARTLVMNTNYLAHLTSEPSLSSALQQAGVQIEENILLCLVDIWLEKVDNVTSIQRKTFGLALSIILTLRVPQVLDKLDQILSVCTSVILSGNDDFNEEESSGDNMNSTETHSEGTIPSKEFKRKQIKASDPIKQLSLETSVRDNLQTCAILHGESSFNAAISRMHPSAFAQLQHALKMP
;
A
#
# COMPACT_ATOMS: atom_id res chain seq x y z
N MET A 1 -25.19 0.13 13.37
CA MET A 1 -23.88 0.76 13.69
C MET A 1 -22.92 -0.25 14.34
N LEU A 2 -22.82 -1.46 13.77
CA LEU A 2 -21.93 -2.54 14.21
C LEU A 2 -21.21 -3.32 13.07
N PRO A 3 -21.39 -3.08 11.74
CA PRO A 3 -20.65 -3.83 10.73
C PRO A 3 -19.30 -3.20 10.33
N PHE A 4 -19.02 -1.94 10.68
CA PHE A 4 -17.80 -1.26 10.24
C PHE A 4 -16.53 -1.65 11.02
N LEU A 5 -16.67 -2.16 12.24
CA LEU A 5 -15.53 -2.49 13.11
C LEU A 5 -15.06 -3.96 12.99
N PHE A 6 -15.90 -4.86 12.45
CA PHE A 6 -15.50 -6.27 12.21
C PHE A 6 -14.83 -6.49 10.83
N HIS A 7 -14.97 -5.54 9.90
CA HIS A 7 -14.57 -5.71 8.49
C HIS A 7 -13.13 -5.26 8.17
N TRP A 8 -12.41 -4.72 9.16
CA TRP A 8 -11.15 -3.99 8.97
C TRP A 8 -9.92 -4.61 9.65
N TRP A 9 -10.04 -5.75 10.33
CA TRP A 9 -8.88 -6.41 10.95
C TRP A 9 -8.81 -7.89 10.59
N GLY A 10 -9.97 -8.54 10.42
CA GLY A 10 -10.07 -9.90 9.88
C GLY A 10 -9.48 -10.01 8.48
N SER A 11 -9.73 -9.03 7.60
CA SER A 11 -9.28 -9.04 6.19
C SER A 11 -7.74 -8.93 6.05
N TYR A 12 -7.08 -8.17 6.93
CA TYR A 12 -5.63 -7.95 6.91
C TYR A 12 -4.83 -9.19 7.34
N PHE A 13 -5.32 -9.89 8.37
CA PHE A 13 -4.75 -11.16 8.81
C PHE A 13 -5.18 -12.32 7.93
N MET A 14 -6.44 -12.34 7.46
CA MET A 14 -6.92 -13.34 6.49
C MET A 14 -6.06 -13.30 5.23
N LEU A 15 -5.85 -12.16 4.56
CA LEU A 15 -5.07 -12.15 3.32
C LEU A 15 -3.63 -12.64 3.52
N TYR A 16 -2.97 -12.28 4.63
CA TYR A 16 -1.63 -12.76 4.95
C TYR A 16 -1.61 -14.25 5.31
N PHE A 17 -2.44 -14.68 6.26
CA PHE A 17 -2.57 -16.08 6.69
C PHE A 17 -2.97 -16.97 5.51
N TYR A 18 -3.87 -16.49 4.65
CA TYR A 18 -4.36 -17.22 3.50
C TYR A 18 -3.29 -17.36 2.42
N TRP A 19 -2.50 -16.32 2.18
CA TRP A 19 -1.35 -16.38 1.27
C TRP A 19 -0.24 -17.33 1.79
N GLN A 20 0.01 -17.32 3.10
CA GLN A 20 1.08 -18.11 3.72
C GLN A 20 0.69 -19.57 3.96
N CYS A 21 -0.58 -19.85 4.25
CA CYS A 21 -1.07 -21.19 4.58
C CYS A 21 -1.69 -21.93 3.38
N PHE A 22 -2.17 -21.21 2.34
CA PHE A 22 -2.82 -21.81 1.17
C PHE A 22 -2.32 -21.17 -0.15
N PRO A 23 -1.01 -21.22 -0.46
CA PRO A 23 -0.44 -20.53 -1.63
C PRO A 23 -0.99 -21.02 -2.98
N MET A 24 -1.60 -22.21 -3.05
CA MET A 24 -2.18 -22.76 -4.28
C MET A 24 -3.69 -22.45 -4.43
N GLU A 25 -4.49 -22.57 -3.37
CA GLU A 25 -5.93 -22.28 -3.43
C GLU A 25 -6.27 -20.79 -3.23
N ALA A 26 -5.39 -20.03 -2.59
CA ALA A 26 -5.68 -18.65 -2.24
C ALA A 26 -5.95 -17.71 -3.44
N PRO A 27 -5.14 -17.77 -4.52
CA PRO A 27 -5.31 -16.91 -5.68
C PRO A 27 -6.69 -17.02 -6.34
N SER A 28 -7.30 -18.21 -6.39
CA SER A 28 -8.58 -18.41 -7.07
C SER A 28 -9.77 -17.90 -6.24
N LEU A 29 -9.70 -18.03 -4.91
CA LEU A 29 -10.76 -17.64 -3.99
C LEU A 29 -10.83 -16.13 -3.73
N ILE A 30 -9.69 -15.41 -3.81
CA ILE A 30 -9.66 -13.95 -3.64
C ILE A 30 -9.72 -13.16 -4.95
N SER A 31 -9.47 -13.80 -6.10
CA SER A 31 -9.39 -13.12 -7.41
C SER A 31 -10.62 -12.27 -7.71
N ASN A 32 -11.83 -12.84 -7.56
CA ASN A 32 -13.08 -12.11 -7.81
C ASN A 32 -13.23 -10.88 -6.89
N THR A 33 -12.85 -11.02 -5.62
CA THR A 33 -12.89 -9.92 -4.65
C THR A 33 -11.91 -8.82 -5.05
N LEU A 34 -10.68 -9.18 -5.42
CA LEU A 34 -9.67 -8.20 -5.85
C LEU A 34 -10.06 -7.50 -7.16
N GLN A 35 -10.63 -8.21 -8.13
CA GLN A 35 -11.18 -7.59 -9.35
C GLN A 35 -12.28 -6.56 -9.01
N LYS A 36 -13.17 -6.87 -8.05
CA LYS A 36 -14.16 -5.91 -7.57
C LYS A 36 -13.53 -4.71 -6.87
N LEU A 37 -12.44 -4.89 -6.11
CA LEU A 37 -11.71 -3.76 -5.52
C LEU A 37 -11.08 -2.88 -6.59
N ILE A 38 -10.50 -3.47 -7.65
CA ILE A 38 -9.97 -2.72 -8.80
C ILE A 38 -11.10 -1.92 -9.47
N LEU A 39 -12.27 -2.55 -9.66
CA LEU A 39 -13.45 -1.87 -10.20
C LEU A 39 -13.89 -0.70 -9.32
N ILE A 40 -13.90 -0.86 -8.00
CA ILE A 40 -14.22 0.22 -7.05
C ILE A 40 -13.22 1.38 -7.17
N CYS A 41 -11.93 1.09 -7.28
CA CYS A 41 -10.89 2.11 -7.44
C CYS A 41 -11.03 2.88 -8.76
N LEU A 42 -11.28 2.18 -9.86
CA LEU A 42 -11.25 2.76 -11.21
C LEU A 42 -12.61 3.26 -11.70
N SER A 43 -13.70 2.94 -11.00
CA SER A 43 -15.03 3.45 -11.34
C SER A 43 -15.14 4.94 -11.00
N GLY A 44 -15.68 5.71 -11.95
CA GLY A 44 -15.92 7.15 -11.81
C GLY A 44 -16.99 7.46 -10.77
N GLY A 45 -16.58 7.50 -9.50
CA GLY A 45 -17.39 7.98 -8.38
C GLY A 45 -17.05 9.43 -8.01
N ASP A 46 -18.07 10.20 -7.61
CA ASP A 46 -17.91 11.57 -7.09
C ASP A 46 -17.08 11.55 -5.79
N ASP A 47 -15.85 12.04 -5.88
CA ASP A 47 -14.91 12.15 -4.75
C ASP A 47 -15.30 13.23 -3.73
N ARG A 48 -16.36 14.00 -4.02
CA ARG A 48 -16.96 14.92 -3.05
C ARG A 48 -17.66 14.20 -1.90
N ASP A 49 -18.00 12.92 -2.07
CA ASP A 49 -18.56 12.09 -1.00
C ASP A 49 -17.42 11.47 -0.16
N PRO A 50 -17.24 11.90 1.10
CA PRO A 50 -16.16 11.40 1.96
C PRO A 50 -16.23 9.89 2.17
N SER A 51 -17.44 9.31 2.17
CA SER A 51 -17.62 7.88 2.37
C SER A 51 -17.12 7.07 1.18
N LYS A 52 -17.36 7.55 -0.05
CA LYS A 52 -16.86 6.92 -1.28
C LYS A 52 -15.35 7.07 -1.40
N THR A 53 -14.81 8.24 -1.05
CA THR A 53 -13.37 8.48 -1.00
C THR A 53 -12.68 7.52 -0.01
N ALA A 54 -13.25 7.33 1.18
CA ALA A 54 -12.71 6.38 2.17
C ALA A 54 -12.74 4.93 1.64
N VAL A 55 -13.82 4.52 0.97
CA VAL A 55 -13.94 3.18 0.38
C VAL A 55 -12.92 2.96 -0.74
N LYS A 56 -12.73 3.94 -1.64
CA LYS A 56 -11.70 3.88 -2.69
C LYS A 56 -10.29 3.81 -2.09
N ALA A 57 -9.98 4.70 -1.15
CA ALA A 57 -8.67 4.73 -0.48
C ALA A 57 -8.35 3.41 0.24
N SER A 58 -9.36 2.83 0.89
CA SER A 58 -9.23 1.52 1.57
C SER A 58 -9.06 0.37 0.59
N SER A 59 -9.80 0.38 -0.52
CA SER A 59 -9.68 -0.61 -1.60
C SER A 59 -8.28 -0.55 -2.24
N ALA A 60 -7.79 0.66 -2.49
CA ALA A 60 -6.45 0.91 -2.99
C ALA A 60 -5.38 0.42 -2.01
N ALA A 61 -5.56 0.59 -0.70
CA ALA A 61 -4.65 0.08 0.34
C ALA A 61 -4.55 -1.45 0.34
N ILE A 62 -5.67 -2.15 0.14
CA ILE A 62 -5.67 -3.61 0.02
C ILE A 62 -4.91 -4.04 -1.24
N LEU A 63 -5.16 -3.39 -2.39
CA LEU A 63 -4.46 -3.70 -3.64
C LEU A 63 -2.95 -3.41 -3.56
N ALA A 64 -2.55 -2.28 -2.96
CA ALA A 64 -1.14 -1.97 -2.71
C ALA A 64 -0.47 -3.04 -1.85
N ARG A 65 -1.15 -3.47 -0.78
CA ARG A 65 -0.67 -4.56 0.08
C ARG A 65 -0.53 -5.87 -0.70
N THR A 66 -1.50 -6.20 -1.55
CA THR A 66 -1.41 -7.38 -2.43
C THR A 66 -0.22 -7.27 -3.38
N LEU A 67 0.06 -6.10 -3.96
CA LEU A 67 1.26 -5.90 -4.79
C LEU A 67 2.54 -6.16 -3.97
N VAL A 68 2.64 -5.58 -2.78
CA VAL A 68 3.83 -5.70 -1.92
C VAL A 68 4.08 -7.14 -1.48
N MET A 69 3.00 -7.90 -1.23
CA MET A 69 3.09 -9.30 -0.80
C MET A 69 3.23 -10.28 -1.97
N ASN A 70 2.63 -9.94 -3.11
CA ASN A 70 2.71 -10.76 -4.31
C ASN A 70 2.56 -9.95 -5.59
N THR A 71 3.67 -9.38 -6.04
CA THR A 71 3.75 -8.57 -7.26
C THR A 71 3.25 -9.31 -8.49
N ASN A 72 3.69 -10.56 -8.67
CA ASN A 72 3.35 -11.38 -9.84
C ASN A 72 1.84 -11.62 -9.95
N TYR A 73 1.19 -11.89 -8.82
CA TYR A 73 -0.24 -12.16 -8.80
C TYR A 73 -1.06 -10.92 -9.15
N LEU A 74 -0.74 -9.74 -8.60
CA LEU A 74 -1.48 -8.52 -8.96
C LEU A 74 -1.21 -8.10 -10.41
N ALA A 75 0.04 -8.26 -10.90
CA ALA A 75 0.37 -8.01 -12.29
C ALA A 75 -0.39 -8.94 -13.26
N HIS A 76 -0.54 -10.21 -12.89
CA HIS A 76 -1.36 -11.16 -13.64
C HIS A 76 -2.84 -10.76 -13.61
N LEU A 77 -3.37 -10.46 -12.42
CA LEU A 77 -4.77 -10.07 -12.24
C LEU A 77 -5.15 -8.82 -13.06
N THR A 78 -4.24 -7.84 -13.13
CA THR A 78 -4.42 -6.60 -13.91
C THR A 78 -4.28 -6.81 -15.42
N SER A 79 -3.77 -7.97 -15.85
CA SER A 79 -3.67 -8.35 -17.27
C SER A 79 -4.81 -9.29 -17.70
N GLU A 80 -5.71 -9.67 -16.79
CA GLU A 80 -6.81 -10.59 -17.08
C GLU A 80 -7.86 -9.95 -18.01
N PRO A 81 -8.26 -10.65 -19.10
CA PRO A 81 -9.31 -10.16 -20.00
C PRO A 81 -10.68 -10.00 -19.30
N SER A 82 -10.95 -10.84 -18.30
CA SER A 82 -12.19 -10.80 -17.51
C SER A 82 -12.34 -9.47 -16.76
N LEU A 83 -11.25 -8.96 -16.20
CA LEU A 83 -11.22 -7.67 -15.51
C LEU A 83 -11.41 -6.51 -16.49
N SER A 84 -10.72 -6.55 -17.63
CA SER A 84 -10.86 -5.53 -18.68
C SER A 84 -12.31 -5.43 -19.17
N SER A 85 -12.96 -6.58 -19.40
CA SER A 85 -14.38 -6.65 -19.78
C SER A 85 -15.29 -6.07 -18.70
N ALA A 86 -15.06 -6.41 -17.42
CA ALA A 86 -15.84 -5.88 -16.31
C ALA A 86 -15.72 -4.35 -16.17
N LEU A 87 -14.51 -3.81 -16.38
CA LEU A 87 -14.26 -2.36 -16.34
C LEU A 87 -14.96 -1.63 -17.49
N GLN A 88 -14.90 -2.19 -18.70
CA GLN A 88 -15.63 -1.65 -19.85
C GLN A 88 -17.15 -1.66 -19.63
N GLN A 89 -17.69 -2.75 -19.06
CA GLN A 89 -19.12 -2.84 -18.72
C GLN A 89 -19.55 -1.80 -17.67
N ALA A 90 -18.65 -1.41 -16.78
CA ALA A 90 -18.88 -0.34 -15.81
C ALA A 90 -18.65 1.07 -16.36
N GLY A 91 -18.37 1.21 -17.66
CA GLY A 91 -18.14 2.50 -18.32
C GLY A 91 -16.76 3.10 -18.06
N VAL A 92 -15.80 2.32 -17.55
CA VAL A 92 -14.41 2.77 -17.36
C VAL A 92 -13.66 2.61 -18.68
N GLN A 93 -13.22 3.73 -19.25
CA GLN A 93 -12.33 3.71 -20.42
C GLN A 93 -10.89 3.55 -19.94
N ILE A 94 -10.26 2.45 -20.33
CA ILE A 94 -8.90 2.09 -19.94
C ILE A 94 -8.02 2.22 -21.17
N GLU A 95 -7.34 3.34 -21.27
CA GLU A 95 -6.36 3.62 -22.33
C GLU A 95 -4.94 3.20 -21.90
N GLU A 96 -4.67 3.22 -20.61
CA GLU A 96 -3.39 2.85 -20.01
C GLU A 96 -3.41 1.43 -19.42
N ASN A 97 -2.24 0.92 -19.03
CA ASN A 97 -2.16 -0.32 -18.28
C ASN A 97 -2.92 -0.18 -16.94
N ILE A 98 -3.78 -1.14 -16.59
CA ILE A 98 -4.59 -1.11 -15.36
C ILE A 98 -3.73 -0.88 -14.11
N LEU A 99 -2.51 -1.44 -14.09
CA LEU A 99 -1.59 -1.27 -12.97
C LEU A 99 -1.08 0.18 -12.87
N LEU A 100 -0.93 0.90 -13.98
CA LEU A 100 -0.64 2.34 -13.99
C LEU A 100 -1.84 3.17 -13.52
N CYS A 101 -3.07 2.76 -13.87
CA CYS A 101 -4.26 3.40 -13.30
C CYS A 101 -4.30 3.23 -11.78
N LEU A 102 -3.88 2.07 -11.25
CA LEU A 102 -3.76 1.87 -9.80
C LEU A 102 -2.65 2.73 -9.18
N VAL A 103 -1.54 2.96 -9.90
CA VAL A 103 -0.50 3.91 -9.48
C VAL A 103 -1.09 5.30 -9.29
N ASP A 104 -1.90 5.78 -10.24
CA ASP A 104 -2.55 7.08 -10.13
C ASP A 104 -3.45 7.17 -8.90
N ILE A 105 -4.22 6.11 -8.61
CA ILE A 105 -5.05 6.06 -7.40
C ILE A 105 -4.18 6.08 -6.12
N TRP A 106 -3.05 5.38 -6.08
CA TRP A 106 -2.16 5.40 -4.91
C TRP A 106 -1.49 6.76 -4.71
N LEU A 107 -1.11 7.44 -5.79
CA LEU A 107 -0.58 8.80 -5.75
C LEU A 107 -1.65 9.78 -5.27
N GLU A 108 -2.87 9.68 -5.79
CA GLU A 108 -3.98 10.58 -5.48
C GLU A 108 -4.51 10.40 -4.04
N LYS A 109 -4.61 9.15 -3.57
CA LYS A 109 -5.26 8.84 -2.28
C LYS A 109 -4.30 8.72 -1.10
N VAL A 110 -3.01 9.05 -1.26
CA VAL A 110 -2.02 8.91 -0.17
C VAL A 110 -2.37 9.71 1.08
N ASP A 111 -2.98 10.89 0.95
CA ASP A 111 -3.37 11.72 2.09
C ASP A 111 -4.69 11.29 2.74
N ASN A 112 -5.42 10.36 2.10
CA ASN A 112 -6.72 9.86 2.56
C ASN A 112 -6.61 8.56 3.37
N VAL A 113 -5.40 8.11 3.68
CA VAL A 113 -5.14 6.84 4.37
C VAL A 113 -4.29 7.01 5.62
N THR A 114 -4.32 6.01 6.50
CA THR A 114 -3.54 6.00 7.75
C THR A 114 -2.02 5.94 7.48
N SER A 115 -1.18 6.32 8.45
CA SER A 115 0.29 6.33 8.30
C SER A 115 0.85 4.96 7.84
N ILE A 116 0.33 3.86 8.38
CA ILE A 116 0.71 2.49 7.95
C ILE A 116 0.32 2.19 6.50
N GLN A 117 -0.82 2.70 6.03
CA GLN A 117 -1.27 2.54 4.64
C GLN A 117 -0.49 3.46 3.70
N ARG A 118 -0.10 4.67 4.12
CA ARG A 118 0.83 5.52 3.37
C ARG A 118 2.16 4.80 3.13
N LYS A 119 2.73 4.17 4.16
CA LYS A 119 3.91 3.30 4.02
C LYS A 119 3.66 2.17 3.02
N THR A 120 2.47 1.57 3.04
CA THR A 120 2.08 0.52 2.08
C THR A 120 2.02 1.05 0.65
N PHE A 121 1.48 2.26 0.42
CA PHE A 121 1.50 2.92 -0.88
C PHE A 121 2.92 3.20 -1.34
N GLY A 122 3.77 3.76 -0.48
CA GLY A 122 5.18 3.97 -0.81
C GLY A 122 5.88 2.67 -1.22
N LEU A 123 5.67 1.57 -0.49
CA LEU A 123 6.25 0.27 -0.84
C LEU A 123 5.72 -0.26 -2.17
N ALA A 124 4.41 -0.15 -2.42
CA ALA A 124 3.82 -0.55 -3.68
C ALA A 124 4.37 0.27 -4.86
N LEU A 125 4.39 1.59 -4.73
CA LEU A 125 4.94 2.51 -5.73
C LEU A 125 6.43 2.26 -5.99
N SER A 126 7.20 1.95 -4.94
CA SER A 126 8.59 1.51 -5.07
C SER A 126 8.72 0.23 -5.89
N ILE A 127 7.87 -0.78 -5.63
CA ILE A 127 7.88 -2.04 -6.39
C ILE A 127 7.50 -1.83 -7.85
N ILE A 128 6.58 -0.90 -8.15
CA ILE A 128 6.20 -0.56 -9.53
C ILE A 128 7.42 -0.13 -10.37
N LEU A 129 8.42 0.53 -9.77
CA LEU A 129 9.67 0.91 -10.44
C LEU A 129 10.45 -0.29 -11.01
N THR A 130 10.20 -1.49 -10.49
CA THR A 130 10.85 -2.74 -10.92
C THR A 130 10.08 -3.49 -12.00
N LEU A 131 8.91 -2.99 -12.41
CA LEU A 131 8.09 -3.62 -13.44
C LEU A 131 8.52 -3.16 -14.82
N ARG A 132 8.44 -4.07 -15.80
CA ARG A 132 8.79 -3.81 -17.20
C ARG A 132 7.68 -3.03 -17.92
N VAL A 133 7.30 -1.89 -17.36
CA VAL A 133 6.27 -0.99 -17.89
C VAL A 133 6.93 0.37 -18.12
N PRO A 134 7.36 0.70 -19.36
CA PRO A 134 8.15 1.90 -19.64
C PRO A 134 7.51 3.21 -19.16
N GLN A 135 6.18 3.29 -19.19
CA GLN A 135 5.39 4.45 -18.75
C GLN A 135 5.57 4.78 -17.27
N VAL A 136 6.13 3.86 -16.46
CA VAL A 136 6.49 4.14 -15.06
C VAL A 136 7.48 5.31 -14.96
N LEU A 137 8.37 5.48 -15.95
CA LEU A 137 9.32 6.59 -15.99
C LEU A 137 8.64 7.97 -16.13
N ASP A 138 7.44 8.03 -16.69
CA ASP A 138 6.67 9.27 -16.79
C ASP A 138 6.06 9.70 -15.46
N LYS A 139 5.87 8.76 -14.54
CA LYS A 139 5.37 9.00 -13.18
C LYS A 139 6.49 8.97 -12.13
N LEU A 140 7.76 8.87 -12.54
CA LEU A 140 8.92 8.68 -11.65
C LEU A 140 9.01 9.80 -10.59
N ASP A 141 8.88 11.06 -10.99
CA ASP A 141 8.90 12.20 -10.07
C ASP A 141 7.80 12.08 -9.00
N GLN A 142 6.56 11.86 -9.42
CA GLN A 142 5.41 11.75 -8.51
C GLN A 142 5.58 10.57 -7.54
N ILE A 143 6.03 9.41 -8.04
CA ILE A 143 6.33 8.23 -7.22
C ILE A 143 7.37 8.56 -6.16
N LEU A 144 8.50 9.16 -6.56
CA LEU A 144 9.60 9.45 -5.64
C LEU A 144 9.24 10.56 -4.66
N SER A 145 8.47 11.56 -5.08
CA SER A 145 7.95 12.61 -4.22
C SER A 145 7.05 12.05 -3.11
N VAL A 146 6.12 11.14 -3.44
CA VAL A 146 5.29 10.46 -2.44
C VAL A 146 6.14 9.60 -1.51
N CYS A 147 7.03 8.77 -2.04
CA CYS A 147 7.94 7.95 -1.23
C CYS A 147 8.78 8.80 -0.26
N THR A 148 9.32 9.93 -0.74
CA THR A 148 10.10 10.88 0.07
C THR A 148 9.26 11.46 1.20
N SER A 149 8.06 11.95 0.90
CA SER A 149 7.12 12.49 1.90
C SER A 149 6.79 11.46 2.99
N VAL A 150 6.53 10.21 2.59
CA VAL A 150 6.21 9.13 3.54
C VAL A 150 7.41 8.74 4.39
N ILE A 151 8.63 8.73 3.84
CA ILE A 151 9.86 8.46 4.60
C ILE A 151 10.11 9.55 5.63
N LEU A 152 10.01 10.82 5.22
CA LEU A 152 10.26 11.95 6.11
C LEU A 152 9.19 12.07 7.20
N SER A 153 7.91 11.87 6.87
CA SER A 153 6.81 11.89 7.84
C SER A 153 6.86 10.71 8.82
N GLY A 154 7.36 9.55 8.37
CA GLY A 154 7.44 8.34 9.20
C GLY A 154 8.47 8.41 10.32
N ASN A 155 9.37 9.40 10.31
CA ASN A 155 10.33 9.62 11.40
C ASN A 155 9.69 10.32 12.61
N ASP A 156 8.56 11.02 12.43
CA ASP A 156 7.90 11.77 13.50
C ASP A 156 6.88 10.91 14.27
N ASP A 157 6.24 9.93 13.61
CA ASP A 157 5.15 9.11 14.16
C ASP A 157 5.59 8.04 15.18
N PHE A 158 6.89 7.78 15.36
CA PHE A 158 7.36 6.82 16.38
C PHE A 158 7.35 7.39 17.81
N ASN A 159 7.15 8.70 17.99
CA ASN A 159 7.16 9.34 19.30
C ASN A 159 5.77 9.56 19.91
N GLU A 160 4.68 9.46 19.16
CA GLU A 160 3.35 9.92 19.63
C GLU A 160 2.39 8.83 20.13
N GLU A 161 2.71 7.54 20.00
CA GLU A 161 1.90 6.46 20.63
C GLU A 161 2.48 5.94 21.98
N GLU A 162 3.50 6.60 22.54
CA GLU A 162 4.01 6.36 23.91
C GLU A 162 3.52 7.39 24.95
N SER A 163 2.53 8.23 24.63
CA SER A 163 1.99 9.18 25.61
C SER A 163 0.98 8.49 26.56
N SER A 164 1.53 8.10 27.70
CA SER A 164 0.88 7.80 28.99
C SER A 164 -0.49 8.47 29.19
N GLY A 165 -1.50 7.63 29.46
CA GLY A 165 -2.71 7.99 30.18
C GLY A 165 -2.80 7.13 31.43
N ASP A 166 -2.39 7.71 32.56
CA ASP A 166 -2.23 7.07 33.86
C ASP A 166 -3.51 6.44 34.45
N ASN A 167 -3.26 5.33 35.14
CA ASN A 167 -3.98 4.66 36.22
C ASN A 167 -5.17 5.38 36.90
N MET A 168 -6.29 4.65 37.00
CA MET A 168 -7.03 4.53 38.27
C MET A 168 -7.37 3.06 38.56
N ASN A 169 -6.74 2.53 39.59
CA ASN A 169 -7.07 1.26 40.26
C ASN A 169 -8.31 1.46 41.15
N SER A 170 -9.27 0.53 41.20
CA SER A 170 -9.59 -0.43 42.29
C SER A 170 -10.96 -1.06 41.92
N THR A 171 -11.30 -2.33 42.13
CA THR A 171 -11.22 -3.17 43.34
C THR A 171 -11.21 -4.67 42.99
N GLU A 172 -10.56 -5.44 43.86
CA GLU A 172 -10.42 -6.90 43.90
C GLU A 172 -11.73 -7.68 43.67
N THR A 173 -11.66 -8.74 42.87
CA THR A 173 -12.24 -10.04 43.24
C THR A 173 -11.36 -11.17 42.69
N HIS A 174 -10.94 -12.05 43.60
CA HIS A 174 -10.20 -13.29 43.35
C HIS A 174 -10.98 -14.22 42.41
N SER A 175 -10.31 -14.73 41.36
CA SER A 175 -10.29 -16.17 41.00
C SER A 175 -9.59 -16.42 39.65
N GLU A 176 -8.67 -17.39 39.69
CA GLU A 176 -8.42 -18.42 38.67
C GLU A 176 -8.08 -18.02 37.21
N GLY A 177 -6.86 -18.38 36.79
CA GLY A 177 -6.47 -18.53 35.39
C GLY A 177 -5.92 -17.28 34.72
N THR A 178 -4.59 -17.14 34.72
CA THR A 178 -3.86 -16.15 33.91
C THR A 178 -4.03 -16.47 32.42
N ILE A 179 -5.15 -16.05 31.83
CA ILE A 179 -5.29 -15.95 30.38
C ILE A 179 -4.55 -14.66 29.97
N PRO A 180 -3.54 -14.72 29.09
CA PRO A 180 -2.90 -13.51 28.59
C PRO A 180 -3.95 -12.65 27.91
N SER A 181 -4.21 -11.47 28.48
CA SER A 181 -5.26 -10.55 28.05
C SER A 181 -5.21 -10.36 26.53
N LYS A 182 -6.38 -10.37 25.87
CA LYS A 182 -6.52 -10.25 24.40
C LYS A 182 -5.72 -9.10 23.77
N GLU A 183 -5.37 -8.07 24.56
CA GLU A 183 -4.46 -6.98 24.19
C GLU A 183 -3.01 -7.41 23.92
N PHE A 184 -2.44 -8.31 24.72
CA PHE A 184 -1.06 -8.77 24.51
C PHE A 184 -0.92 -9.55 23.21
N LYS A 185 -1.91 -10.40 22.88
CA LYS A 185 -1.98 -11.07 21.56
C LYS A 185 -2.17 -10.05 20.43
N ARG A 186 -2.99 -9.00 20.63
CA ARG A 186 -3.15 -7.90 19.66
C ARG A 186 -1.85 -7.13 19.40
N LYS A 187 -1.06 -6.85 20.43
CA LYS A 187 0.26 -6.18 20.33
C LYS A 187 1.29 -7.07 19.63
N GLN A 188 1.31 -8.36 19.95
CA GLN A 188 2.22 -9.34 19.33
C GLN A 188 1.89 -9.60 17.85
N ILE A 189 0.60 -9.69 17.50
CA ILE A 189 0.13 -9.86 16.11
C ILE A 189 0.38 -8.59 15.28
N LYS A 190 0.27 -7.39 15.88
CA LYS A 190 0.64 -6.12 15.22
C LYS A 190 2.12 -6.04 14.86
N ALA A 191 3.01 -6.77 15.53
CA ALA A 191 4.46 -6.77 15.27
C ALA A 191 4.88 -7.73 14.14
N SER A 192 4.02 -8.70 13.80
CA SER A 192 4.28 -9.71 12.77
C SER A 192 3.83 -9.30 11.36
N ASP A 193 3.32 -8.08 11.17
CA ASP A 193 2.92 -7.61 9.85
C ASP A 193 4.19 -7.42 8.97
N PRO A 194 4.34 -8.17 7.86
CA PRO A 194 5.50 -8.06 6.99
C PRO A 194 5.72 -6.64 6.47
N ILE A 195 4.66 -5.86 6.24
CA ILE A 195 4.77 -4.47 5.77
C ILE A 195 5.45 -3.57 6.83
N LYS A 196 5.27 -3.86 8.11
CA LYS A 196 5.92 -3.10 9.18
C LYS A 196 7.42 -3.37 9.23
N GLN A 197 7.82 -4.60 8.93
CA GLN A 197 9.22 -5.03 8.92
C GLN A 197 9.98 -4.51 7.69
N LEU A 198 9.29 -4.26 6.58
CA LEU A 198 9.91 -3.69 5.38
C LEU A 198 10.28 -2.22 5.59
N SER A 199 11.52 -1.87 5.25
CA SER A 199 11.97 -0.47 5.21
C SER A 199 11.60 0.14 3.86
N LEU A 200 10.82 1.22 3.87
CA LEU A 200 10.50 1.96 2.65
C LEU A 200 11.77 2.60 2.06
N GLU A 201 12.63 3.16 2.91
CA GLU A 201 13.91 3.77 2.52
C GLU A 201 14.78 2.78 1.72
N THR A 202 14.99 1.59 2.28
CA THR A 202 15.80 0.54 1.63
C THR A 202 15.13 0.07 0.34
N SER A 203 13.82 -0.17 0.38
CA SER A 203 13.08 -0.62 -0.80
C SER A 203 13.18 0.37 -1.96
N VAL A 204 13.01 1.67 -1.71
CA VAL A 204 13.10 2.71 -2.76
C VAL A 204 14.51 2.74 -3.34
N ARG A 205 15.55 2.70 -2.48
CA ARG A 205 16.95 2.70 -2.95
C ARG A 205 17.24 1.52 -3.88
N ASP A 206 16.90 0.31 -3.46
CA ASP A 206 17.20 -0.92 -4.20
C ASP A 206 16.37 -0.99 -5.50
N ASN A 207 15.10 -0.60 -5.43
CA ASN A 207 14.21 -0.62 -6.59
C ASN A 207 14.55 0.49 -7.60
N LEU A 208 15.07 1.63 -7.16
CA LEU A 208 15.54 2.70 -8.05
C LEU A 208 16.76 2.25 -8.87
N GLN A 209 17.71 1.56 -8.23
CA GLN A 209 18.84 0.96 -8.94
C GLN A 209 18.36 -0.09 -9.95
N THR A 210 17.41 -0.93 -9.56
CA THR A 210 16.81 -1.94 -10.45
C THR A 210 16.08 -1.28 -11.62
N CYS A 211 15.36 -0.17 -11.38
CA CYS A 211 14.66 0.61 -12.40
C CYS A 211 15.62 1.14 -13.46
N ALA A 212 16.75 1.72 -13.06
CA ALA A 212 17.78 2.21 -13.97
C ALA A 212 18.33 1.09 -14.88
N ILE A 213 18.56 -0.10 -14.32
CA ILE A 213 19.03 -1.27 -15.08
C ILE A 213 17.95 -1.76 -16.05
N LEU A 214 16.69 -1.84 -15.62
CA LEU A 214 15.59 -2.41 -16.41
C LEU A 214 15.17 -1.53 -17.59
N HIS A 215 15.11 -0.21 -17.39
CA HIS A 215 14.65 0.73 -18.43
C HIS A 215 15.80 1.38 -19.20
N GLY A 216 17.04 1.08 -18.83
CA GLY A 216 18.26 1.65 -19.39
C GLY A 216 18.63 2.98 -18.73
N GLU A 217 19.92 3.13 -18.41
CA GLU A 217 20.43 4.30 -17.69
C GLU A 217 20.12 5.62 -18.39
N SER A 218 20.17 5.67 -19.72
CA SER A 218 19.88 6.90 -20.48
C SER A 218 18.43 7.38 -20.26
N SER A 219 17.44 6.49 -20.44
CA SER A 219 16.02 6.81 -20.26
C SER A 219 15.72 7.17 -18.80
N PHE A 220 16.31 6.43 -17.86
CA PHE A 220 16.18 6.68 -16.43
C PHE A 220 16.79 8.04 -16.05
N ASN A 221 17.99 8.35 -16.51
CA ASN A 221 18.67 9.62 -16.23
C ASN A 221 17.91 10.81 -16.87
N ALA A 222 17.32 10.62 -18.05
CA ALA A 222 16.42 11.62 -18.63
C ALA A 222 15.21 11.84 -17.73
N ALA A 223 14.57 10.77 -17.24
CA ALA A 223 13.42 10.86 -16.34
C ALA A 223 13.77 11.53 -14.99
N ILE A 224 14.86 11.14 -14.33
CA ILE A 224 15.30 11.72 -13.05
C ILE A 224 15.65 13.21 -13.20
N SER A 225 16.22 13.62 -14.36
CA SER A 225 16.59 15.01 -14.63
C SER A 225 15.39 15.95 -14.81
N ARG A 226 14.19 15.41 -15.06
CA ARG A 226 12.94 16.22 -15.10
C ARG A 226 12.50 16.65 -13.70
N MET A 227 12.94 15.96 -12.66
CA MET A 227 12.55 16.23 -11.29
C MET A 227 13.14 17.55 -10.81
N HIS A 228 12.37 18.33 -10.06
CA HIS A 228 12.85 19.61 -9.55
C HIS A 228 14.06 19.42 -8.62
N PRO A 229 15.13 20.25 -8.72
CA PRO A 229 16.35 20.06 -7.93
C PRO A 229 16.14 19.99 -6.41
N SER A 230 15.16 20.74 -5.87
CA SER A 230 14.84 20.68 -4.45
C SER A 230 14.19 19.35 -4.04
N ALA A 231 13.31 18.81 -4.88
CA ALA A 231 12.69 17.49 -4.65
C ALA A 231 13.74 16.39 -4.74
N PHE A 232 14.70 16.52 -5.67
CA PHE A 232 15.84 15.61 -5.77
C PHE A 232 16.73 15.65 -4.52
N ALA A 233 17.06 16.85 -4.01
CA ALA A 233 17.82 16.98 -2.77
C ALA A 233 17.08 16.36 -1.56
N GLN A 234 15.75 16.55 -1.47
CA GLN A 234 14.92 15.92 -0.44
C GLN A 234 14.91 14.39 -0.55
N LEU A 235 14.83 13.86 -1.78
CA LEU A 235 14.93 12.42 -2.04
C LEU A 235 16.29 11.88 -1.58
N GLN A 236 17.40 12.54 -1.97
CA GLN A 236 18.74 12.13 -1.55
C GLN A 236 18.88 12.12 -0.03
N HIS A 237 18.37 13.16 0.64
CA HIS A 237 18.35 13.25 2.09
C HIS A 237 17.51 12.12 2.72
N ALA A 238 16.29 11.89 2.23
CA ALA A 238 15.40 10.84 2.74
C ALA A 238 16.00 9.44 2.55
N LEU A 239 16.70 9.20 1.43
CA LEU A 239 17.34 7.92 1.12
C LEU A 239 18.76 7.80 1.67
N LYS A 240 19.26 8.80 2.42
CA LYS A 240 20.63 8.85 2.95
C LYS A 240 21.68 8.56 1.87
N MET A 241 21.43 9.08 0.67
CA MET A 241 22.38 8.98 -0.43
C MET A 241 23.52 9.98 -0.20
N PRO A 242 24.77 9.60 -0.52
CA PRO A 242 25.92 10.50 -0.43
C PRO A 242 25.84 11.66 -1.43
#